data_AF-A0A2N7HT76-F1
#
_entry.id   AF-A0A2N7HT76-F1
#
_cell.length_a   1.000
_cell.length_b   1.000
_cell.length_c   1.000
_cell.angle_alpha   90.00
_cell.angle_beta   90.00
_cell.angle_gamma   90.00
#
_symmetry.space_group_name_H-M   'P 1'
#
loop_
_entity.id
_entity.type
_entity.pdbx_description
1 polymer ?
#
loop_
_entity_poly.entity_id
_entity_poly.type
_entity_poly.pdbx_seq_one_letter_code
_entity_poly.pdbx_strand_id
1 'polypeptide(L)' 'MLGFFSSKKDEKPDRLLKLMLKNHDRVTISHNGVVRVNLENEDVKKEIQKHIDKLKELDELEKYAV' A
#
# COMPACT_ATOMS: atom_id res chain seq x y z
N MET A 1 29.21 37.14 19.86
CA MET A 1 29.01 36.42 18.59
C MET A 1 27.83 35.49 18.77
N LEU A 2 26.70 35.85 18.15
CA LEU A 2 25.49 35.03 18.10
C LEU A 2 25.63 34.04 16.94
N GLY A 3 25.26 32.78 17.19
CA GLY A 3 24.97 31.81 16.14
C GLY A 3 25.70 30.47 16.30
N PHE A 4 25.09 29.31 16.17
CA PHE A 4 23.69 28.94 15.97
C PHE A 4 23.56 27.52 16.54
N PHE A 5 22.47 27.28 17.27
CA PHE A 5 22.06 25.95 17.68
C PHE A 5 21.78 25.09 16.44
N SER A 6 22.73 24.23 16.07
CA SER A 6 22.48 23.11 15.15
C SER A 6 21.60 22.11 15.88
N SER A 7 20.28 22.34 15.85
CA SER A 7 19.31 21.30 16.18
C SER A 7 19.46 20.18 15.17
N LYS A 8 20.09 19.07 15.60
CA LYS A 8 19.97 17.79 14.91
C LYS A 8 18.50 17.41 14.97
N LYS A 9 17.75 17.69 13.91
CA LYS A 9 16.47 17.03 13.68
C LYS A 9 16.81 15.58 13.38
N ASP A 10 16.62 14.72 14.39
CA ASP A 10 16.49 13.29 14.20
C ASP A 10 15.24 13.05 13.34
N GLU A 11 15.38 13.22 12.03
CA GLU A 11 14.35 12.93 11.05
C GLU A 11 14.20 11.41 10.98
N LYS A 12 13.34 10.87 11.87
CA LYS A 12 12.81 9.52 11.71
C LYS A 12 12.34 9.42 10.25
N PRO A 13 12.83 8.46 9.45
CA PRO A 13 12.41 8.37 8.06
C PRO A 13 10.91 8.23 8.06
N ASP A 14 10.26 9.15 7.35
CA ASP A 14 8.82 9.34 7.35
C ASP A 14 8.17 7.96 7.16
N ARG A 15 7.26 7.58 8.05
CA ARG A 15 6.68 6.23 8.07
C ARG A 15 6.06 5.90 6.71
N LEU A 16 5.52 6.93 6.04
CA LEU A 16 4.99 6.85 4.69
C LEU A 16 6.07 6.49 3.67
N LEU A 17 7.23 7.15 3.68
CA LEU A 17 8.37 6.86 2.80
C LEU A 17 8.84 5.40 2.95
N LYS A 18 8.92 4.90 4.19
CA LYS A 18 9.27 3.48 4.43
C LYS A 18 8.25 2.51 3.82
N LEU A 19 6.96 2.83 3.95
CA LEU A 19 5.89 2.02 3.36
C LEU A 19 5.90 2.08 1.84
N MET A 20 6.20 3.24 1.26
CA MET A 20 6.32 3.40 -0.20
C MET A 20 7.51 2.59 -0.74
N LEU A 21 8.68 2.66 -0.11
CA LEU A 21 9.86 1.88 -0.50
C LEU A 21 9.58 0.38 -0.44
N LYS A 22 8.94 -0.09 0.64
CA LYS A 22 8.60 -1.52 0.81
C LYS A 22 7.63 -2.01 -0.26
N ASN A 23 6.72 -1.16 -0.73
CA ASN A 23 5.67 -1.54 -1.68
C ASN A 23 5.96 -1.06 -3.12
N HIS A 24 7.15 -0.55 -3.42
CA HIS A 24 7.44 0.05 -4.73
C HIS A 24 7.29 -0.95 -5.88
N ASP A 25 7.61 -2.24 -5.64
CA ASP A 25 7.43 -3.35 -6.59
C ASP A 25 5.96 -3.75 -6.80
N ARG A 26 5.07 -3.31 -5.92
CA ARG A 26 3.63 -3.65 -5.92
C ARG A 26 2.78 -2.48 -6.40
N VAL A 27 3.16 -1.25 -6.05
CA VAL A 27 2.41 -0.03 -6.34
C VAL A 27 3.35 1.09 -6.73
N THR A 28 3.04 1.76 -7.85
CA THR A 28 3.75 2.94 -8.31
C THR A 28 2.81 4.13 -8.35
N ILE A 29 3.21 5.24 -7.72
CA ILE A 29 2.48 6.51 -7.76
C ILE A 29 3.22 7.46 -8.69
N SER A 30 2.54 7.92 -9.73
CA SER A 30 3.09 8.87 -10.70
C SER A 30 3.00 10.31 -10.19
N HIS A 31 3.84 11.19 -10.73
CA HIS A 31 3.85 12.62 -10.42
C HIS A 31 2.51 13.33 -10.66
N ASN A 32 1.65 12.79 -11.54
CA ASN A 32 0.30 13.28 -11.81
C ASN A 32 -0.78 12.62 -10.92
N GLY A 33 -0.39 11.90 -9.87
CA GLY A 33 -1.31 11.25 -8.92
C GLY A 33 -1.88 9.91 -9.40
N VAL A 34 -1.49 9.41 -10.59
CA VAL A 34 -1.95 8.10 -11.06
C VAL A 34 -1.28 6.99 -10.25
N VAL A 35 -2.12 6.17 -9.62
CA VAL A 35 -1.69 4.96 -8.89
C VAL A 35 -1.78 3.77 -9.84
N ARG A 36 -0.67 3.06 -10.02
CA ARG A 36 -0.59 1.81 -10.78
C ARG A 36 -0.27 0.66 -9.84
N VAL A 37 -0.95 -0.45 -10.03
CA VAL A 37 -0.70 -1.69 -9.29
C VAL A 37 0.00 -2.67 -10.23
N ASN A 38 1.07 -3.30 -9.75
CA ASN A 38 1.78 -4.32 -10.51
C ASN A 38 1.06 -5.67 -10.36
N LEU A 39 0.31 -6.06 -11.40
CA LEU A 39 -0.42 -7.33 -11.44
C LEU A 39 0.49 -8.54 -11.71
N GLU A 40 1.74 -8.35 -12.11
CA GLU A 40 2.71 -9.44 -12.29
C GLU A 40 3.27 -9.92 -10.95
N ASN A 41 3.18 -9.09 -9.90
CA ASN A 41 3.66 -9.40 -8.58
C ASN A 41 2.80 -10.51 -7.92
N GLU A 42 3.44 -11.60 -7.52
CA GLU A 42 2.75 -12.77 -6.93
C GLU A 42 2.02 -12.46 -5.62
N ASP A 43 2.53 -11.54 -4.80
CA ASP A 43 1.84 -11.15 -3.56
C ASP A 43 0.55 -10.38 -3.86
N VAL A 44 0.57 -9.53 -4.90
CA VAL A 44 -0.60 -8.80 -5.36
C VAL A 44 -1.65 -9.77 -5.90
N LYS A 45 -1.25 -10.74 -6.73
CA LYS A 45 -2.16 -11.78 -7.25
C LYS A 45 -2.81 -12.59 -6.13
N LYS A 46 -2.02 -13.03 -5.14
CA LYS A 46 -2.54 -13.77 -3.98
C LYS A 46 -3.57 -12.97 -3.20
N GLU A 47 -3.32 -11.69 -2.98
CA GLU A 47 -4.26 -10.85 -2.23
C GLU A 47 -5.55 -10.60 -3.03
N ILE A 48 -5.45 -10.36 -4.34
CA ILE A 48 -6.61 -10.27 -5.23
C ILE A 48 -7.43 -11.56 -5.19
N GLN A 49 -6.78 -12.73 -5.24
CA GLN A 49 -7.49 -14.02 -5.19
C GLN A 49 -8.26 -14.18 -3.87
N LYS A 50 -7.66 -13.85 -2.72
CA LYS A 50 -8.37 -13.86 -1.43
C LYS A 50 -9.60 -12.95 -1.43
N HIS A 51 -9.50 -11.77 -2.04
CA HIS A 51 -10.63 -10.86 -2.15
C HIS A 51 -11.74 -11.45 -3.02
N ILE A 52 -11.39 -12.10 -4.14
CA ILE A 52 -12.35 -12.80 -5.01
C ILE A 52 -13.03 -13.95 -4.25
N ASP A 53 -12.26 -14.76 -3.53
CA ASP A 53 -12.80 -15.90 -2.79
C ASP A 53 -13.78 -15.43 -1.70
N LYS A 54 -13.43 -14.37 -0.98
CA LYS A 54 -14.31 -13.75 0.01
C LYS A 54 -15.59 -13.19 -0.62
N LEU A 55 -15.52 -12.60 -1.82
CA LEU A 55 -16.72 -12.13 -2.53
C LEU A 55 -17.63 -13.29 -2.91
N LYS A 56 -17.08 -14.42 -3.35
CA LYS A 56 -17.87 -15.63 -3.65
C LYS A 56 -18.57 -16.18 -2.41
N GLU A 57 -17.87 -16.25 -1.28
CA GLU A 57 -18.46 -16.69 -0.01
C GLU A 57 -19.64 -15.79 0.40
N LEU A 58 -19.51 -14.48 0.23
CA LEU A 58 -20.60 -13.53 0.52
C LEU A 58 -21.79 -13.71 -0.43
N ASP A 59 -21.55 -13.87 -1.74
CA ASP A 59 -22.60 -14.13 -2.73
C ASP A 59 -23.34 -15.44 -2.46
N GLU A 60 -22.65 -16.48 -1.98
CA GLU A 60 -23.26 -17.74 -1.59
C GLU A 60 -24.13 -17.57 -0.33
N LEU A 61 -23.64 -16.87 0.70
CA LEU A 61 -24.41 -16.58 1.90
C LEU A 61 -25.69 -15.78 1.59
N GLU A 62 -25.63 -14.81 0.67
CA GLU A 62 -26.83 -14.08 0.23
C GLU A 62 -27.83 -14.99 -0.50
N LYS A 63 -27.36 -15.96 -1.29
CA LYS A 63 -28.24 -16.91 -2.00
C LYS A 63 -28.97 -17.89 -1.08
N TYR A 64 -28.37 -18.26 0.05
CA TYR A 64 -29.01 -19.15 1.04
C TYR A 64 -29.82 -18.41 2.11
N ALA A 65 -29.80 -17.07 2.11
CA ALA A 65 -30.58 -16.21 3.00
C ALA A 65 -31.99 -15.87 2.47
N VAL A 66 -32.40 -16.45 1.33
CA VAL A 66 -33.71 -16.31 0.69
C VAL A 66 -34.57 -17.56 0.91
#